data_AF-A0A2J6HF30-F1
#
_entry.id   AF-A0A2J6HF30-F1
#
_cell.length_a   1.000
_cell.length_b   1.000
_cell.length_c   1.000
_cell.angle_alpha   90.00
_cell.angle_beta   90.00
_cell.angle_gamma   90.00
#
_symmetry.space_group_name_H-M   'P 1'
#
loop_
_entity.id
_entity.type
_entity.pdbx_description
1 polymer ?
#
loop_
_entity_poly.entity_id
_entity_poly.type
_entity_poly.pdbx_seq_one_letter_code
_entity_poly.pdbx_strand_id
1 'polypeptide(L)'
;MKTTLSTLLILIITVLAVAQKPQKIVSFAIEDHDCDWYTTQTDLWGKEIAKDSLNADAWMNYYLASRYKVIHCTEKMYYPTPEEMQSLTDILNEMKNYVPKSYEYNYLMYYNGGKDPEKNKYLLKAYEIDPERTEIYGDLIVYYEINGKYNDKKLILQKRENKEPASPGMMAWNYNTLYPLDEKAIILTYGDNDTYQKWTLQEVYGVRKDVQVINMSLAMIEEYRNRLFEEAGIEPFTMQVDSTNYMIYSALIVEHICKNSGDRPVYISASMSEDLFKDLKDSLYLEGLVYKYSEERYDNIAVIKRFYEKEMLKDYIVAPIKFDRSKPIVDRSNLNYIPAFIQLYDHYKLSGEKGKAEDLGELIIHIARESGNENYREYVTQYIQGE
;
A
#
# COMPACT_ATOMS: atom_id res chain seq x y z
N MET A 1 -65.92 40.99 -18.14
CA MET A 1 -65.37 39.70 -18.64
C MET A 1 -64.15 39.97 -19.51
N LYS A 2 -62.94 39.85 -18.96
CA LYS A 2 -61.71 39.54 -19.71
C LYS A 2 -60.84 38.70 -18.79
N THR A 3 -60.94 37.39 -18.96
CA THR A 3 -60.10 36.38 -18.32
C THR A 3 -58.73 36.41 -18.97
N THR A 4 -57.70 36.76 -18.21
CA THR A 4 -56.29 36.64 -18.60
C THR A 4 -55.87 35.18 -18.47
N LEU A 5 -55.54 34.56 -19.60
CA LEU A 5 -55.00 33.22 -19.70
C LEU A 5 -53.49 33.28 -19.45
N SER A 6 -53.03 32.85 -18.28
CA SER A 6 -51.60 32.70 -18.00
C SER A 6 -51.10 31.39 -18.61
N THR A 7 -50.28 31.47 -19.65
CA THR A 7 -49.64 30.31 -20.27
C THR A 7 -48.42 29.91 -19.44
N LEU A 8 -48.49 28.74 -18.79
CA LEU A 8 -47.39 28.14 -18.04
C LEU A 8 -46.40 27.52 -19.04
N LEU A 9 -45.21 28.11 -19.17
CA LEU A 9 -44.13 27.58 -20.00
C LEU A 9 -43.37 26.51 -19.20
N ILE A 10 -43.64 25.22 -19.46
CA ILE A 10 -42.89 24.11 -18.89
C ILE A 10 -41.57 23.98 -19.67
N LEU A 11 -40.46 24.36 -19.04
CA LEU A 11 -39.11 24.18 -19.57
C LEU A 11 -38.71 22.71 -19.35
N ILE A 12 -38.80 21.88 -20.40
CA ILE A 12 -38.27 20.51 -20.37
C ILE A 12 -36.75 20.62 -20.48
N ILE A 13 -36.05 20.47 -19.35
CA ILE A 13 -34.60 20.27 -19.34
C ILE A 13 -34.34 18.83 -19.79
N THR A 14 -34.06 18.66 -21.08
CA THR A 14 -33.46 17.41 -21.58
C THR A 14 -32.03 17.33 -21.06
N VAL A 15 -31.82 16.54 -20.00
CA VAL A 15 -30.48 16.08 -19.64
C VAL A 15 -30.03 15.15 -20.75
N LEU A 16 -29.24 15.66 -21.69
CA LEU A 16 -28.48 14.80 -22.60
C LEU A 16 -27.49 14.03 -21.73
N ALA A 17 -27.76 12.75 -21.49
CA ALA A 17 -26.80 11.83 -20.91
C ALA A 17 -25.60 11.77 -21.87
N VAL A 18 -24.54 12.51 -21.56
CA VAL A 18 -23.26 12.35 -22.24
C VAL A 18 -22.78 10.94 -21.91
N ALA A 19 -22.69 10.07 -22.92
CA ALA A 19 -22.16 8.73 -22.73
C ALA A 19 -20.77 8.84 -22.07
N GLN A 20 -20.62 8.25 -20.89
CA GLN A 20 -19.36 8.27 -20.16
C GLN A 20 -18.28 7.63 -21.02
N LYS A 21 -17.15 8.31 -21.19
CA LYS A 21 -15.99 7.77 -21.91
C LYS A 21 -15.24 6.80 -21.00
N PRO A 22 -14.65 5.72 -21.56
CA PRO A 22 -13.77 4.85 -20.80
C PRO A 22 -12.59 5.65 -20.22
N GLN A 23 -12.22 5.34 -18.98
CA GLN A 23 -11.10 5.93 -18.25
C GLN A 23 -10.02 4.88 -18.05
N LYS A 24 -8.75 5.30 -18.13
CA LYS A 24 -7.62 4.37 -17.93
C LYS A 24 -7.69 3.78 -16.52
N ILE A 25 -7.59 2.46 -16.43
CA ILE A 25 -7.53 1.75 -15.17
C ILE A 25 -6.11 1.82 -14.62
N VAL A 26 -6.01 2.23 -13.37
CA VAL A 26 -4.79 2.26 -12.59
C VAL A 26 -5.00 1.41 -11.34
N SER A 27 -3.90 0.89 -10.78
CA SER A 27 -3.96 0.04 -9.59
C SER A 27 -4.72 0.70 -8.44
N PHE A 28 -5.59 -0.07 -7.78
CA PHE A 28 -6.30 0.37 -6.57
C PHE A 28 -5.34 0.70 -5.41
N ALA A 29 -4.09 0.24 -5.47
CA ALA A 29 -3.03 0.64 -4.55
C ALA A 29 -2.47 2.05 -4.81
N ILE A 30 -2.93 2.73 -5.88
CA ILE A 30 -2.60 4.11 -6.25
C ILE A 30 -3.86 4.97 -6.20
N GLU A 31 -4.93 4.54 -6.87
CA GLU A 31 -6.24 5.20 -6.92
C GLU A 31 -7.35 4.14 -6.87
N ASP A 32 -8.14 4.18 -5.80
CA ASP A 32 -9.19 3.20 -5.52
C ASP A 32 -10.58 3.73 -5.91
N HIS A 33 -11.46 2.84 -6.39
CA HIS A 33 -12.83 3.17 -6.79
C HIS A 33 -13.82 2.11 -6.29
N ASP A 34 -15.11 2.44 -6.32
CA ASP A 34 -16.16 1.50 -5.93
C ASP A 34 -16.48 0.44 -7.00
N CYS A 35 -17.24 -0.58 -6.59
CA CYS A 35 -17.70 -1.67 -7.43
C CYS A 35 -18.47 -1.19 -8.68
N ASP A 36 -19.33 -0.17 -8.53
CA ASP A 36 -20.18 0.34 -9.62
C ASP A 36 -19.33 1.02 -10.70
N TRP A 37 -18.30 1.75 -10.27
CA TRP A 37 -17.34 2.38 -11.17
C TRP A 37 -16.57 1.33 -11.97
N TYR A 38 -16.00 0.31 -11.33
CA TYR A 38 -15.28 -0.76 -12.04
C TYR A 38 -16.20 -1.58 -12.96
N THR A 39 -17.44 -1.80 -12.56
CA THR A 39 -18.46 -2.42 -13.42
C THR A 39 -18.71 -1.58 -14.67
N THR A 40 -18.92 -0.28 -14.50
CA THR A 40 -19.12 0.66 -15.62
C THR A 40 -17.90 0.69 -16.55
N GLN A 41 -16.69 0.73 -16.01
CA GLN A 41 -15.48 0.71 -16.85
C GLN A 41 -15.31 -0.60 -17.60
N THR A 42 -15.66 -1.74 -17.00
CA THR A 42 -15.64 -3.04 -17.68
C THR A 42 -16.51 -3.01 -18.94
N ASP A 43 -17.73 -2.49 -18.83
CA ASP A 43 -18.66 -2.37 -19.96
C ASP A 43 -18.17 -1.39 -21.03
N LEU A 44 -17.58 -0.27 -20.63
CA LEU A 44 -17.06 0.75 -21.56
C LEU A 44 -15.84 0.22 -22.32
N TRP A 45 -14.89 -0.42 -21.65
CA TRP A 45 -13.71 -0.99 -22.31
C TRP A 45 -14.04 -2.19 -23.19
N GLY A 46 -15.02 -3.02 -22.80
CA GLY A 46 -15.54 -4.09 -23.66
C GLY A 46 -16.11 -3.55 -24.98
N LYS A 47 -16.79 -2.40 -24.95
CA LYS A 47 -17.27 -1.72 -26.17
C LYS A 47 -16.14 -1.18 -27.04
N GLU A 48 -15.01 -0.75 -26.46
CA GLU A 48 -13.84 -0.33 -27.25
C GLU A 48 -13.18 -1.50 -27.95
N ILE A 49 -13.06 -2.67 -27.30
CA ILE A 49 -12.57 -3.91 -27.93
C ILE A 49 -13.48 -4.33 -29.09
N ALA A 50 -14.81 -4.22 -28.93
CA ALA A 50 -15.75 -4.55 -29.98
C ALA A 50 -15.65 -3.63 -31.22
N LYS A 51 -15.14 -2.40 -31.06
CA LYS A 51 -14.87 -1.48 -32.17
C LYS A 51 -13.55 -1.79 -32.88
N ASP A 52 -12.52 -2.15 -32.12
CA ASP A 52 -11.20 -2.52 -32.63
C ASP A 52 -10.56 -3.59 -31.75
N SER A 53 -10.63 -4.85 -32.21
CA SER A 53 -10.08 -5.97 -31.47
C SER A 53 -8.55 -6.01 -31.43
N LEU A 54 -7.87 -5.21 -32.29
CA LEU A 54 -6.41 -5.06 -32.29
C LEU A 54 -5.93 -3.99 -31.30
N ASN A 55 -6.83 -3.30 -30.61
CA ASN A 55 -6.48 -2.31 -29.59
C ASN A 55 -6.03 -2.98 -28.28
N ALA A 56 -4.73 -3.20 -28.15
CA ALA A 56 -4.14 -3.87 -26.97
C ALA A 56 -4.37 -3.09 -25.66
N ASP A 57 -4.36 -1.75 -25.69
CA ASP A 57 -4.63 -0.93 -24.52
C ASP A 57 -6.07 -1.13 -24.02
N ALA A 58 -7.05 -1.24 -24.93
CA ALA A 58 -8.43 -1.53 -24.55
C ALA A 58 -8.56 -2.88 -23.84
N TRP A 59 -7.87 -3.92 -24.34
CA TRP A 59 -7.78 -5.22 -23.68
C TRP A 59 -7.20 -5.14 -22.26
N MET A 60 -6.11 -4.39 -22.08
CA MET A 60 -5.49 -4.21 -20.76
C MET A 60 -6.46 -3.58 -19.77
N ASN A 61 -7.09 -2.47 -20.16
CA ASN A 61 -8.01 -1.76 -19.29
C ASN A 61 -9.27 -2.59 -19.01
N TYR A 62 -9.77 -3.34 -19.99
CA TYR A 62 -10.89 -4.26 -19.80
C TYR A 62 -10.56 -5.36 -18.78
N TYR A 63 -9.39 -6.00 -18.90
CA TYR A 63 -8.94 -7.01 -17.95
C TYR A 63 -8.79 -6.41 -16.54
N LEU A 64 -8.11 -5.26 -16.42
CA LEU A 64 -7.86 -4.64 -15.12
C LEU A 64 -9.17 -4.20 -14.45
N ALA A 65 -10.11 -3.60 -15.19
CA ALA A 65 -11.44 -3.28 -14.70
C ALA A 65 -12.19 -4.54 -14.24
N SER A 66 -12.14 -5.62 -15.02
CA SER A 66 -12.78 -6.89 -14.67
C SER A 66 -12.20 -7.50 -13.41
N ARG A 67 -10.87 -7.47 -13.25
CA ARG A 67 -10.20 -7.97 -12.06
C ARG A 67 -10.52 -7.14 -10.83
N TYR A 68 -10.50 -5.82 -10.93
CA TYR A 68 -10.83 -4.95 -9.80
C TYR A 68 -12.31 -5.02 -9.45
N LYS A 69 -13.20 -5.20 -10.42
CA LYS A 69 -14.60 -5.55 -10.17
C LYS A 69 -14.72 -6.81 -9.29
N VAL A 70 -13.99 -7.89 -9.59
CA VAL A 70 -14.00 -9.11 -8.75
C VAL A 70 -13.56 -8.80 -7.30
N ILE A 71 -12.52 -7.97 -7.13
CA ILE A 71 -11.98 -7.61 -5.81
C ILE A 71 -12.97 -6.75 -5.02
N HIS A 72 -13.64 -5.77 -5.66
CA HIS A 72 -14.44 -4.75 -4.97
C HIS A 72 -15.94 -5.06 -4.91
N CYS A 73 -16.46 -5.93 -5.78
CA CYS A 73 -17.88 -6.29 -5.80
C CYS A 73 -18.21 -7.54 -4.99
N THR A 74 -17.21 -8.21 -4.42
CA THR A 74 -17.41 -9.40 -3.61
C THR A 74 -17.16 -9.09 -2.14
N GLU A 75 -17.91 -9.73 -1.24
CA GLU A 75 -17.67 -9.61 0.22
C GLU A 75 -16.35 -10.27 0.66
N LYS A 76 -15.63 -10.92 -0.27
CA LYS A 76 -14.40 -11.67 0.01
C LYS A 76 -13.19 -10.76 -0.23
N MET A 77 -12.53 -10.38 0.86
CA MET A 77 -11.27 -9.65 0.85
C MET A 77 -10.24 -10.31 -0.11
N TYR A 78 -9.90 -9.61 -1.19
CA TYR A 78 -8.67 -9.70 -1.98
C TYR A 78 -8.36 -10.98 -2.79
N TYR A 79 -9.13 -12.07 -2.71
CA TYR A 79 -8.83 -13.30 -3.44
C TYR A 79 -9.99 -13.79 -4.32
N PRO A 80 -9.85 -13.70 -5.65
CA PRO A 80 -10.79 -14.30 -6.58
C PRO A 80 -10.94 -15.81 -6.34
N THR A 81 -12.17 -16.31 -6.44
CA THR A 81 -12.46 -17.74 -6.48
C THR A 81 -11.87 -18.40 -7.73
N PRO A 82 -11.75 -19.74 -7.78
CA PRO A 82 -11.29 -20.43 -8.98
C PRO A 82 -12.11 -20.10 -10.23
N GLU A 83 -13.42 -19.89 -10.10
CA GLU A 83 -14.31 -19.51 -11.20
C GLU A 83 -14.03 -18.08 -11.68
N GLU A 84 -13.84 -17.13 -10.76
CA GLU A 84 -13.48 -15.75 -11.09
C GLU A 84 -12.07 -15.67 -11.69
N MET A 85 -11.12 -16.48 -11.22
CA MET A 85 -9.80 -16.60 -11.86
C MET A 85 -9.91 -17.19 -13.27
N GLN A 86 -10.84 -18.13 -13.49
CA GLN A 86 -11.07 -18.70 -14.81
C GLN A 86 -11.62 -17.65 -15.77
N SER A 87 -12.59 -16.83 -15.34
CA SER A 87 -13.15 -15.77 -16.21
C SER A 87 -12.08 -14.74 -16.62
N LEU A 88 -11.18 -14.37 -15.71
CA LEU A 88 -10.02 -13.52 -16.03
C LEU A 88 -9.06 -14.20 -17.00
N THR A 89 -8.84 -15.51 -16.85
CA THR A 89 -8.00 -16.29 -17.76
C THR A 89 -8.61 -16.40 -19.16
N ASP A 90 -9.94 -16.47 -19.26
CA ASP A 90 -10.65 -16.54 -20.53
C ASP A 90 -10.48 -15.24 -21.34
N ILE A 91 -10.49 -14.08 -20.68
CA ILE A 91 -10.16 -12.78 -21.31
C ILE A 91 -8.77 -12.84 -21.97
N LEU A 92 -7.77 -13.42 -21.28
CA LEU A 92 -6.42 -13.53 -21.82
C LEU A 92 -6.34 -14.55 -22.97
N ASN A 93 -7.09 -15.65 -22.88
CA ASN A 93 -7.17 -16.63 -23.97
C ASN A 93 -7.76 -16.00 -25.24
N GLU A 94 -8.75 -15.12 -25.09
CA GLU A 94 -9.32 -14.38 -26.21
C GLU A 94 -8.34 -13.32 -26.75
N MET A 95 -7.78 -12.48 -25.88
CA MET A 95 -6.80 -11.44 -26.23
C MET A 95 -5.61 -11.99 -27.03
N LYS A 96 -5.16 -13.21 -26.71
CA LYS A 96 -4.07 -13.91 -27.40
C LYS A 96 -4.31 -14.06 -28.91
N ASN A 97 -5.57 -14.16 -29.35
CA ASN A 97 -5.87 -14.32 -30.78
C ASN A 97 -5.67 -13.03 -31.58
N TYR A 98 -5.64 -11.87 -30.91
CA TYR A 98 -5.59 -10.56 -31.55
C TYR A 98 -4.23 -9.86 -31.35
N VAL A 99 -3.72 -9.83 -30.12
CA VAL A 99 -2.52 -9.05 -29.76
C VAL A 99 -1.47 -9.84 -28.95
N PRO A 100 -1.10 -11.09 -29.33
CA PRO A 100 -0.28 -11.99 -28.50
C PRO A 100 1.16 -11.53 -28.27
N LYS A 101 1.64 -10.54 -29.02
CA LYS A 101 3.01 -10.02 -28.94
C LYS A 101 3.08 -8.62 -28.30
N SER A 102 1.96 -8.06 -27.87
CA SER A 102 1.93 -6.72 -27.32
C SER A 102 2.54 -6.68 -25.91
N TYR A 103 2.91 -5.47 -25.47
CA TYR A 103 3.32 -5.21 -24.10
C TYR A 103 2.24 -5.68 -23.12
N GLU A 104 0.99 -5.28 -23.40
CA GLU A 104 -0.18 -5.50 -22.56
C GLU A 104 -0.44 -6.98 -22.35
N TYR A 105 -0.42 -7.79 -23.42
CA TYR A 105 -0.63 -9.23 -23.30
C TYR A 105 0.42 -9.87 -22.38
N ASN A 106 1.69 -9.51 -22.56
CA ASN A 106 2.77 -10.04 -21.73
C ASN A 106 2.63 -9.58 -20.27
N TYR A 107 2.35 -8.31 -20.03
CA TYR A 107 2.15 -7.82 -18.67
C TYR A 107 0.98 -8.54 -17.98
N LEU A 108 -0.17 -8.68 -18.64
CA LEU A 108 -1.33 -9.36 -18.06
C LEU A 108 -1.11 -10.85 -17.84
N MET A 109 -0.33 -11.52 -18.70
CA MET A 109 0.06 -12.93 -18.49
C MET A 109 0.90 -13.12 -17.23
N TYR A 110 1.77 -12.15 -16.91
CA TYR A 110 2.48 -12.10 -15.64
C TYR A 110 1.51 -11.80 -14.48
N TYR A 111 0.72 -10.72 -14.59
CA TYR A 111 -0.14 -10.23 -13.52
C TYR A 111 -1.24 -11.23 -13.12
N ASN A 112 -1.83 -11.94 -14.10
CA ASN A 112 -2.79 -13.02 -13.85
C ASN A 112 -2.14 -14.26 -13.23
N GLY A 113 -0.84 -14.45 -13.48
CA GLY A 113 -0.02 -15.54 -12.95
C GLY A 113 0.22 -15.52 -11.45
N GLY A 114 0.01 -14.36 -10.81
CA GLY A 114 0.16 -14.21 -9.36
C GLY A 114 1.58 -14.55 -8.89
N LYS A 115 1.70 -15.57 -8.03
CA LYS A 115 2.98 -15.98 -7.41
C LYS A 115 3.77 -17.02 -8.22
N ASP A 116 3.32 -17.40 -9.42
CA ASP A 116 3.99 -18.41 -10.25
C ASP A 116 5.29 -17.85 -10.86
N PRO A 117 6.48 -18.35 -10.45
CA PRO A 117 7.76 -17.84 -10.95
C PRO A 117 7.95 -18.03 -12.46
N GLU A 118 7.30 -19.03 -13.08
CA GLU A 118 7.37 -19.30 -14.52
C GLU A 118 6.76 -18.17 -15.35
N LYS A 119 5.97 -17.29 -14.71
CA LYS A 119 5.32 -16.15 -15.35
C LYS A 119 6.23 -14.93 -15.40
N ASN A 120 7.33 -14.91 -14.65
CA ASN A 120 8.32 -13.81 -14.68
C ASN A 120 8.90 -13.56 -16.09
N LYS A 121 8.96 -14.59 -16.94
CA LYS A 121 9.38 -14.41 -18.34
C LYS A 121 8.50 -13.43 -19.12
N TYR A 122 7.22 -13.34 -18.79
CA TYR A 122 6.30 -12.40 -19.43
C TYR A 122 6.51 -10.98 -18.92
N LEU A 123 6.81 -10.79 -17.62
CA LEU A 123 7.18 -9.48 -17.08
C LEU A 123 8.43 -8.92 -17.78
N LEU A 124 9.48 -9.75 -17.89
CA LEU A 124 10.70 -9.36 -18.57
C LEU A 124 10.47 -9.09 -20.06
N LYS A 125 9.58 -9.87 -20.71
CA LYS A 125 9.22 -9.62 -22.11
C LYS A 125 8.46 -8.32 -22.30
N ALA A 126 7.53 -7.99 -21.40
CA ALA A 126 6.86 -6.69 -21.41
C ALA A 126 7.88 -5.55 -21.27
N TYR A 127 8.82 -5.66 -20.33
CA TYR A 127 9.90 -4.69 -20.16
C TYR A 127 10.80 -4.55 -21.40
N GLU A 128 11.10 -5.65 -22.10
CA GLU A 128 11.86 -5.64 -23.34
C GLU A 128 11.13 -4.89 -24.47
N ILE A 129 9.80 -5.07 -24.56
CA ILE A 129 8.96 -4.43 -25.59
C ILE A 129 8.89 -2.93 -25.36
N ASP A 130 8.61 -2.51 -24.12
CA ASP A 130 8.52 -1.11 -23.75
C ASP A 130 9.03 -0.88 -22.32
N PRO A 131 10.32 -0.50 -22.16
CA PRO A 131 10.92 -0.31 -20.84
C PRO A 131 10.47 0.99 -20.16
N GLU A 132 9.71 1.82 -20.86
CA GLU A 132 9.26 3.14 -20.44
C GLU A 132 7.88 3.10 -19.76
N ARG A 133 7.22 1.94 -19.72
CA ARG A 133 5.91 1.77 -19.07
C ARG A 133 6.07 1.64 -17.55
N THR A 134 5.49 2.57 -16.81
CA THR A 134 5.63 2.66 -15.35
C THR A 134 4.80 1.60 -14.62
N GLU A 135 3.77 1.04 -15.28
CA GLU A 135 2.84 0.08 -14.68
C GLU A 135 3.53 -1.17 -14.11
N ILE A 136 4.67 -1.58 -14.70
CA ILE A 136 5.42 -2.78 -14.28
C ILE A 136 6.60 -2.49 -13.35
N TYR A 137 6.90 -1.23 -13.04
CA TYR A 137 8.09 -0.91 -12.26
C TYR A 137 8.01 -1.48 -10.83
N GLY A 138 6.83 -1.47 -10.21
CA GLY A 138 6.62 -2.13 -8.92
C GLY A 138 6.95 -3.62 -8.95
N ASP A 139 6.48 -4.31 -9.98
CA ASP A 139 6.73 -5.75 -10.19
C ASP A 139 8.20 -6.06 -10.46
N LEU A 140 8.87 -5.23 -11.29
CA LEU A 140 10.30 -5.38 -11.56
C LEU A 140 11.15 -5.17 -10.31
N ILE A 141 10.79 -4.21 -9.44
CA ILE A 141 11.47 -4.01 -8.15
C ILE A 141 11.42 -5.29 -7.31
N VAL A 142 10.24 -5.91 -7.20
CA VAL A 142 10.06 -7.17 -6.47
C VAL A 142 10.83 -8.32 -7.12
N TYR A 143 10.73 -8.45 -8.45
CA TYR A 143 11.45 -9.48 -9.18
C TYR A 143 12.96 -9.38 -8.92
N TYR A 144 13.54 -8.18 -9.03
CA TYR A 144 14.96 -7.98 -8.78
C TYR A 144 15.35 -8.17 -7.30
N GLU A 145 14.50 -7.77 -6.37
CA GLU A 145 14.69 -8.02 -4.93
C GLU A 145 14.75 -9.52 -4.61
N ILE A 146 13.74 -10.29 -5.03
CA ILE A 146 13.64 -11.73 -4.77
C ILE A 146 14.83 -12.48 -5.38
N ASN A 147 15.35 -12.01 -6.52
CA ASN A 147 16.45 -12.65 -7.23
C ASN A 147 17.85 -12.09 -6.86
N GLY A 148 17.96 -11.22 -5.85
CA GLY A 148 19.26 -10.69 -5.38
C GLY A 148 19.95 -9.76 -6.38
N LYS A 149 19.19 -9.19 -7.31
CA LYS A 149 19.67 -8.28 -8.37
C LYS A 149 19.56 -6.82 -7.93
N TYR A 150 20.22 -6.48 -6.83
CA TYR A 150 20.05 -5.18 -6.15
C TYR A 150 20.43 -3.96 -7.02
N ASN A 151 21.41 -4.08 -7.90
CA ASN A 151 21.76 -3.01 -8.85
C ASN A 151 20.64 -2.75 -9.87
N ASP A 152 20.00 -3.81 -10.37
CA ASP A 152 18.86 -3.68 -11.29
C ASP A 152 17.64 -3.11 -10.55
N LYS A 153 17.38 -3.57 -9.32
CA LYS A 153 16.34 -2.99 -8.43
C LYS A 153 16.53 -1.47 -8.30
N LYS A 154 17.75 -1.04 -7.96
CA LYS A 154 18.10 0.37 -7.81
C LYS A 154 17.86 1.16 -9.10
N LEU A 155 18.24 0.62 -10.26
CA LEU A 155 18.01 1.27 -11.54
C LEU A 155 16.51 1.46 -11.81
N ILE A 156 15.68 0.45 -11.53
CA ILE A 156 14.22 0.57 -11.68
C ILE A 156 13.63 1.59 -10.71
N LEU A 157 14.07 1.60 -9.45
CA LEU A 157 13.64 2.62 -8.47
C LEU A 157 13.94 4.03 -8.96
N GLN A 158 15.14 4.27 -9.50
CA GLN A 158 15.53 5.55 -10.07
C GLN A 158 14.70 5.92 -11.31
N LYS A 159 14.44 4.96 -12.21
CA LYS A 159 13.58 5.17 -13.38
C LYS A 159 12.16 5.55 -12.98
N ARG A 160 11.57 4.82 -12.02
CA ARG A 160 10.25 5.13 -11.48
C ARG A 160 10.23 6.54 -10.91
N GLU A 161 11.17 6.86 -10.04
CA GLU A 161 11.21 8.17 -9.37
C GLU A 161 11.37 9.34 -10.34
N ASN A 162 12.10 9.17 -11.44
CA ASN A 162 12.24 10.23 -12.45
C ASN A 162 10.99 10.41 -13.33
N LYS A 163 10.20 9.35 -13.53
CA LYS A 163 9.12 9.32 -14.52
C LYS A 163 7.75 9.54 -13.90
N GLU A 164 7.47 8.81 -12.83
CA GLU A 164 6.24 8.86 -12.07
C GLU A 164 6.65 8.71 -10.59
N PRO A 165 7.09 9.82 -9.94
CA PRO A 165 7.53 9.81 -8.56
C PRO A 165 6.50 9.19 -7.63
N ALA A 166 6.97 8.51 -6.58
CA ALA A 166 6.08 7.98 -5.56
C ALA A 166 5.25 9.10 -4.90
N SER A 167 4.07 8.74 -4.38
CA SER A 167 3.22 9.64 -3.59
C SER A 167 4.07 10.37 -2.54
N PRO A 168 4.12 11.72 -2.55
CA PRO A 168 4.86 12.50 -1.56
C PRO A 168 4.39 12.21 -0.13
N GLY A 169 3.08 12.00 0.07
CA GLY A 169 2.54 11.64 1.38
C GLY A 169 3.01 10.26 1.85
N MET A 170 3.01 9.26 0.96
CA MET A 170 3.54 7.93 1.30
C MET A 170 5.04 7.95 1.52
N MET A 171 5.80 8.76 0.78
CA MET A 171 7.23 8.94 1.01
C MET A 171 7.50 9.56 2.40
N ALA A 172 6.73 10.57 2.80
CA ALA A 172 6.86 11.18 4.12
C ALA A 172 6.42 10.24 5.26
N TRP A 173 5.33 9.48 5.08
CA TRP A 173 4.90 8.46 6.04
C TRP A 173 5.99 7.41 6.24
N ASN A 174 6.57 6.89 5.16
CA ASN A 174 7.65 5.91 5.22
C ASN A 174 8.95 6.50 5.79
N TYR A 175 9.25 7.77 5.53
CA TYR A 175 10.35 8.47 6.19
C TYR A 175 10.15 8.50 7.70
N ASN A 176 8.95 8.84 8.16
CA ASN A 176 8.61 8.87 9.58
C ASN A 176 8.65 7.48 10.24
N THR A 177 8.53 6.39 9.47
CA THR A 177 8.77 5.02 9.99
C THR A 177 10.24 4.63 10.05
N LEU A 178 11.08 5.14 9.13
CA LEU A 178 12.49 4.75 9.01
C LEU A 178 13.41 5.61 9.86
N TYR A 179 13.19 6.92 9.86
CA TYR A 179 14.09 7.89 10.46
C TYR A 179 14.32 7.66 11.97
N PRO A 180 13.31 7.39 12.81
CA PRO A 180 13.48 7.31 14.26
C PRO A 180 14.08 5.98 14.76
N LEU A 181 14.29 5.00 13.88
CA LEU A 181 14.78 3.67 14.26
C LEU A 181 16.21 3.71 14.80
N ASP A 182 16.57 2.77 15.66
CA ASP A 182 17.96 2.60 16.10
C ASP A 182 18.91 2.28 14.93
N GLU A 183 20.21 2.56 15.11
CA GLU A 183 21.23 2.26 14.11
C GLU A 183 21.27 0.78 13.73
N LYS A 184 21.40 0.49 12.43
CA LYS A 184 21.46 -0.88 11.88
C LYS A 184 20.24 -1.74 12.23
N ALA A 185 19.12 -1.14 12.59
CA ALA A 185 17.88 -1.85 12.88
C ALA A 185 17.39 -2.71 11.71
N ILE A 186 16.47 -3.62 12.02
CA ILE A 186 15.66 -4.37 11.07
C ILE A 186 14.22 -3.88 11.23
N ILE A 187 13.56 -3.51 10.14
CA ILE A 187 12.13 -3.20 10.13
C ILE A 187 11.38 -4.20 9.27
N LEU A 188 10.38 -4.84 9.88
CA LEU A 188 9.42 -5.70 9.23
C LEU A 188 8.29 -4.85 8.68
N THR A 189 8.00 -5.01 7.39
CA THR A 189 6.97 -4.28 6.66
C THR A 189 6.02 -5.24 5.96
N TYR A 190 4.88 -4.74 5.50
CA TYR A 190 3.92 -5.56 4.75
C TYR A 190 3.28 -4.80 3.59
N GLY A 191 3.28 -5.42 2.41
CA GLY A 191 2.72 -4.82 1.20
C GLY A 191 3.64 -3.80 0.53
N ASP A 192 3.15 -3.23 -0.56
CA ASP A 192 3.86 -2.34 -1.47
C ASP A 192 4.06 -0.94 -0.87
N ASN A 193 2.99 -0.32 -0.38
CA ASN A 193 2.96 1.06 0.13
C ASN A 193 3.78 1.28 1.41
N ASP A 194 4.03 0.22 2.18
CA ASP A 194 4.89 0.23 3.38
C ASP A 194 6.36 -0.12 3.05
N THR A 195 6.63 -0.77 1.91
CA THR A 195 7.97 -1.29 1.60
C THR A 195 8.67 -0.52 0.49
N TYR A 196 8.02 -0.30 -0.65
CA TYR A 196 8.73 0.16 -1.85
C TYR A 196 9.17 1.61 -1.72
N GLN A 197 8.44 2.42 -0.96
CA GLN A 197 8.79 3.79 -0.62
C GLN A 197 10.03 3.81 0.29
N LYS A 198 10.15 2.88 1.25
CA LYS A 198 11.36 2.71 2.07
C LYS A 198 12.57 2.34 1.22
N TRP A 199 12.43 1.37 0.30
CA TRP A 199 13.50 1.06 -0.65
C TRP A 199 13.86 2.25 -1.55
N THR A 200 12.88 3.06 -1.95
CA THR A 200 13.13 4.30 -2.71
C THR A 200 13.93 5.31 -1.88
N LEU A 201 13.50 5.55 -0.63
CA LEU A 201 14.20 6.41 0.33
C LEU A 201 15.67 5.97 0.52
N GLN A 202 15.90 4.67 0.65
CA GLN A 202 17.25 4.12 0.80
C GLN A 202 18.06 4.25 -0.48
N GLU A 203 17.60 3.68 -1.59
CA GLU A 203 18.41 3.49 -2.80
C GLU A 203 18.58 4.77 -3.63
N VAL A 204 17.54 5.60 -3.68
CA VAL A 204 17.52 6.84 -4.48
C VAL A 204 17.97 8.02 -3.63
N TYR A 205 17.45 8.14 -2.41
CA TYR A 205 17.65 9.32 -1.56
C TYR A 205 18.73 9.17 -0.49
N GLY A 206 19.26 7.97 -0.26
CA GLY A 206 20.33 7.77 0.72
C GLY A 206 19.87 7.80 2.19
N VAL A 207 18.57 7.74 2.46
CA VAL A 207 18.01 7.80 3.81
C VAL A 207 18.11 6.43 4.47
N ARG A 208 18.72 6.36 5.66
CA ARG A 208 18.74 5.16 6.52
C ARG A 208 19.14 3.87 5.79
N LYS A 209 20.20 3.94 4.98
CA LYS A 209 20.79 2.78 4.30
C LYS A 209 21.35 1.72 5.26
N ASP A 210 21.53 2.07 6.53
CA ASP A 210 21.93 1.15 7.60
C ASP A 210 20.81 0.20 8.03
N VAL A 211 19.54 0.59 7.85
CA VAL A 211 18.37 -0.19 8.26
C VAL A 211 18.07 -1.29 7.24
N GLN A 212 17.84 -2.51 7.70
CA GLN A 212 17.36 -3.60 6.86
C GLN A 212 15.83 -3.54 6.78
N VAL A 213 15.27 -3.40 5.57
CA VAL A 213 13.82 -3.44 5.34
C VAL A 213 13.44 -4.84 4.85
N ILE A 214 12.56 -5.53 5.58
CA ILE A 214 12.10 -6.89 5.25
C ILE A 214 10.61 -6.87 4.99
N ASN A 215 10.22 -7.10 3.73
CA ASN A 215 8.82 -7.28 3.36
C ASN A 215 8.35 -8.70 3.71
N MET A 216 7.47 -8.79 4.70
CA MET A 216 6.95 -10.06 5.19
C MET A 216 6.02 -10.76 4.20
N SER A 217 5.41 -10.05 3.24
CA SER A 217 4.66 -10.66 2.15
C SER A 217 5.56 -11.46 1.19
N LEU A 218 6.86 -11.17 1.16
CA LEU A 218 7.86 -11.86 0.33
C LEU A 218 8.66 -12.91 1.12
N ALA A 219 8.77 -12.76 2.44
CA ALA A 219 9.57 -13.65 3.32
C ALA A 219 9.10 -15.12 3.35
N MET A 220 7.93 -15.42 2.79
CA MET A 220 7.47 -16.81 2.60
C MET A 220 8.23 -17.55 1.50
N ILE A 221 8.86 -16.83 0.56
CA ILE A 221 9.68 -17.42 -0.50
C ILE A 221 11.00 -17.89 0.13
N GLU A 222 11.21 -19.20 0.19
CA GLU A 222 12.31 -19.82 0.94
C GLU A 222 13.69 -19.34 0.48
N GLU A 223 13.99 -19.40 -0.81
CA GLU A 223 15.31 -18.98 -1.34
C GLU A 223 15.60 -17.50 -1.04
N TYR A 224 14.58 -16.65 -1.16
CA TYR A 224 14.69 -15.22 -0.85
C TYR A 224 14.91 -15.00 0.66
N ARG A 225 14.09 -15.65 1.51
CA ARG A 225 14.21 -15.55 2.97
C ARG A 225 15.57 -16.00 3.45
N ASN A 226 16.06 -17.14 2.96
CA ASN A 226 17.33 -17.70 3.39
C ASN A 226 18.50 -16.76 3.02
N ARG A 227 18.52 -16.24 1.79
CA ARG A 227 19.51 -15.24 1.38
C ARG A 227 19.41 -13.97 2.21
N LEU A 228 18.20 -13.45 2.42
CA LEU A 228 17.96 -12.23 3.19
C LEU A 228 18.43 -12.39 4.64
N PHE A 229 18.20 -13.54 5.25
CA PHE A 229 18.62 -13.82 6.63
C PHE A 229 20.14 -13.90 6.72
N GLU A 230 20.80 -14.57 5.77
CA GLU A 230 22.26 -14.60 5.68
C GLU A 230 22.85 -13.19 5.54
N GLU A 231 22.32 -12.37 4.61
CA GLU A 231 22.77 -11.00 4.38
C GLU A 231 22.53 -10.08 5.59
N ALA A 232 21.42 -10.29 6.32
CA ALA A 232 21.05 -9.49 7.49
C ALA A 232 21.74 -9.95 8.79
N GLY A 233 22.34 -11.14 8.81
CA GLY A 233 22.89 -11.77 10.02
C GLY A 233 21.81 -12.30 10.97
N ILE A 234 20.69 -12.77 10.42
CA ILE A 234 19.60 -13.43 11.16
C ILE A 234 19.86 -14.95 11.10
N GLU A 235 19.67 -15.66 12.20
CA GLU A 235 19.83 -17.13 12.21
C GLU A 235 18.90 -17.81 11.18
N PRO A 236 19.31 -18.94 10.57
CA PRO A 236 18.48 -19.63 9.58
C PRO A 236 17.12 -20.08 10.13
N PHE A 237 16.05 -19.89 9.34
CA PHE A 237 14.73 -20.44 9.66
C PHE A 237 14.63 -21.88 9.16
N THR A 238 14.80 -22.86 10.04
CA THR A 238 14.90 -24.28 9.67
C THR A 238 13.56 -25.00 9.52
N MET A 239 12.45 -24.34 9.86
CA MET A 239 11.11 -24.94 9.74
C MET A 239 10.66 -24.93 8.28
N GLN A 240 10.16 -26.08 7.82
CA GLN A 240 9.56 -26.21 6.50
C GLN A 240 8.24 -25.42 6.44
N VAL A 241 8.15 -24.50 5.49
CA VAL A 241 7.00 -23.60 5.35
C VAL A 241 5.91 -24.26 4.50
N ASP A 242 4.71 -24.39 5.06
CA ASP A 242 3.53 -24.79 4.30
C ASP A 242 2.72 -23.55 3.90
N SER A 243 2.75 -23.25 2.60
CA SER A 243 2.09 -22.07 2.03
C SER A 243 0.57 -22.07 2.17
N THR A 244 -0.07 -23.22 2.44
CA THR A 244 -1.53 -23.27 2.68
C THR A 244 -1.90 -22.66 4.04
N ASN A 245 -0.95 -22.61 4.98
CA ASN A 245 -1.09 -22.03 6.31
C ASN A 245 -0.33 -20.70 6.42
N TYR A 246 -0.49 -19.83 5.40
CA TYR A 246 0.26 -18.59 5.24
C TYR A 246 0.37 -17.73 6.50
N MET A 247 -0.74 -17.50 7.20
CA MET A 247 -0.77 -16.64 8.40
C MET A 247 0.09 -17.21 9.54
N ILE A 248 0.02 -18.53 9.78
CA ILE A 248 0.76 -19.20 10.84
C ILE A 248 2.27 -19.09 10.58
N TYR A 249 2.70 -19.46 9.38
CA TYR A 249 4.13 -19.42 9.05
C TYR A 249 4.66 -17.99 8.95
N SER A 250 3.86 -17.03 8.48
CA SER A 250 4.27 -15.62 8.49
C SER A 250 4.50 -15.13 9.92
N ALA A 251 3.62 -15.49 10.87
CA ALA A 251 3.80 -15.14 12.29
C ALA A 251 5.04 -15.81 12.90
N LEU A 252 5.27 -17.09 12.61
CA LEU A 252 6.46 -17.82 13.06
C LEU A 252 7.76 -17.22 12.51
N ILE A 253 7.75 -16.72 11.26
CA ILE A 253 8.90 -16.03 10.68
C ILE A 253 9.12 -14.68 11.38
N VAL A 254 8.06 -13.92 11.67
CA VAL A 254 8.17 -12.66 12.44
C VAL A 254 8.78 -12.91 13.81
N GLU A 255 8.26 -13.88 14.55
CA GLU A 255 8.79 -14.29 15.85
C GLU A 255 10.27 -14.71 15.76
N HIS A 256 10.61 -15.50 14.74
CA HIS A 256 11.98 -15.92 14.51
C HIS A 256 12.92 -14.74 14.27
N ILE A 257 12.53 -13.77 13.45
CA ILE A 257 13.37 -12.58 13.21
C ILE A 257 13.56 -11.80 14.51
N CYS A 258 12.49 -11.54 15.27
CA CYS A 258 12.57 -10.82 16.54
C CYS A 258 13.55 -11.47 17.52
N LYS A 259 13.50 -12.81 17.65
CA LYS A 259 14.29 -13.56 18.64
C LYS A 259 15.71 -13.91 18.19
N ASN A 260 16.01 -13.87 16.89
CA ASN A 260 17.25 -14.41 16.34
C ASN A 260 18.02 -13.42 15.44
N SER A 261 17.89 -12.11 15.70
CA SER A 261 18.62 -11.05 14.98
C SER A 261 19.90 -10.57 15.69
N GLY A 262 20.36 -11.31 16.71
CA GLY A 262 21.51 -10.92 17.53
C GLY A 262 21.29 -9.57 18.23
N ASP A 263 22.28 -8.67 18.15
CA ASP A 263 22.21 -7.33 18.76
C ASP A 263 21.44 -6.30 17.91
N ARG A 264 20.92 -6.68 16.74
CA ARG A 264 20.23 -5.74 15.85
C ARG A 264 18.82 -5.45 16.39
N PRO A 265 18.45 -4.19 16.63
CA PRO A 265 17.09 -3.84 17.05
C PRO A 265 16.07 -4.22 15.98
N VAL A 266 14.98 -4.89 16.37
CA VAL A 266 13.92 -5.33 15.45
C VAL A 266 12.66 -4.49 15.68
N TYR A 267 12.08 -4.03 14.58
CA TYR A 267 10.88 -3.21 14.54
C TYR A 267 9.84 -3.84 13.64
N ILE A 268 8.57 -3.62 13.97
CA ILE A 268 7.42 -4.05 13.18
C ILE A 268 6.65 -2.78 12.80
N SER A 269 6.40 -2.58 11.51
CA SER A 269 5.60 -1.44 11.03
C SER A 269 4.18 -1.52 11.56
N ALA A 270 3.62 -0.39 12.04
CA ALA A 270 2.27 -0.33 12.59
C ALA A 270 1.16 -0.63 11.56
N SER A 271 1.48 -0.60 10.26
CA SER A 271 0.56 -1.03 9.20
C SER A 271 0.44 -2.55 9.06
N MET A 272 1.27 -3.34 9.75
CA MET A 272 1.17 -4.80 9.72
C MET A 272 -0.03 -5.29 10.55
N SER A 273 -0.68 -6.35 10.08
CA SER A 273 -1.76 -6.99 10.85
C SER A 273 -1.22 -7.54 12.18
N GLU A 274 -1.88 -7.20 13.28
CA GLU A 274 -1.56 -7.69 14.63
C GLU A 274 -1.57 -9.22 14.72
N ASP A 275 -2.35 -9.92 13.87
CA ASP A 275 -2.35 -11.38 13.84
C ASP A 275 -0.98 -11.99 13.54
N LEU A 276 -0.08 -11.25 12.89
CA LEU A 276 1.28 -11.69 12.56
C LEU A 276 2.26 -11.59 13.74
N PHE A 277 1.91 -10.87 14.81
CA PHE A 277 2.83 -10.61 15.93
C PHE A 277 2.15 -10.56 17.30
N LYS A 278 0.87 -10.93 17.40
CA LYS A 278 0.09 -10.92 18.65
C LYS A 278 0.74 -11.71 19.79
N ASP A 279 1.49 -12.77 19.46
CA ASP A 279 2.18 -13.61 20.44
C ASP A 279 3.43 -12.94 21.02
N LEU A 280 3.89 -11.83 20.43
CA LEU A 280 5.00 -11.00 20.90
C LEU A 280 4.54 -9.75 21.68
N LYS A 281 3.23 -9.52 21.84
CA LYS A 281 2.68 -8.24 22.33
C LYS A 281 3.28 -7.74 23.66
N ASP A 282 3.66 -8.67 24.56
CA ASP A 282 4.21 -8.33 25.87
C ASP A 282 5.67 -7.83 25.79
N SER A 283 6.31 -7.99 24.62
CA SER A 283 7.67 -7.54 24.29
C SER A 283 7.68 -6.50 23.17
N LEU A 284 6.51 -5.93 22.82
CA LEU A 284 6.39 -4.91 21.77
C LEU A 284 6.01 -3.56 22.38
N TYR A 285 6.77 -2.54 21.99
CA TYR A 285 6.62 -1.18 22.49
C TYR A 285 6.36 -0.25 21.32
N LEU A 286 5.21 0.40 21.29
CA LEU A 286 4.84 1.33 20.24
C LEU A 286 5.66 2.63 20.36
N GLU A 287 6.36 3.01 19.28
CA GLU A 287 7.24 4.18 19.18
C GLU A 287 6.82 5.11 18.02
N GLY A 288 5.52 5.38 17.87
CA GLY A 288 4.98 6.16 16.76
C GLY A 288 4.33 5.25 15.72
N LEU A 289 4.97 5.09 14.55
CA LEU A 289 4.48 4.22 13.48
C LEU A 289 5.10 2.82 13.47
N VAL A 290 5.82 2.45 14.53
CA VAL A 290 6.52 1.18 14.63
C VAL A 290 6.41 0.61 16.03
N TYR A 291 6.39 -0.70 16.14
CA TYR A 291 6.57 -1.43 17.39
C TYR A 291 8.02 -1.91 17.47
N LYS A 292 8.75 -1.49 18.51
CA LYS A 292 10.08 -2.04 18.81
C LYS A 292 9.93 -3.31 19.63
N TYR A 293 10.60 -4.37 19.20
CA TYR A 293 10.76 -5.59 19.98
C TYR A 293 11.86 -5.41 21.04
N SER A 294 11.51 -5.68 22.29
CA SER A 294 12.43 -5.66 23.44
C SER A 294 11.91 -6.58 24.54
N GLU A 295 12.76 -7.48 25.04
CA GLU A 295 12.44 -8.27 26.22
C GLU A 295 12.55 -7.44 27.52
N GLU A 296 13.30 -6.35 27.46
CA GLU A 296 13.43 -5.40 28.56
C GLU A 296 12.42 -4.27 28.44
N ARG A 297 11.82 -3.91 29.57
CA ARG A 297 10.93 -2.75 29.65
C ARG A 297 11.72 -1.45 29.61
N TYR A 298 11.27 -0.53 28.77
CA TYR A 298 11.80 0.82 28.71
C TYR A 298 10.67 1.85 28.54
N ASP A 299 11.03 3.14 28.64
CA ASP A 299 10.09 4.25 28.50
C ASP A 299 9.86 4.60 27.03
N ASN A 300 8.90 3.90 26.40
CA ASN A 300 8.51 4.17 25.02
C ASN A 300 7.77 5.51 24.86
N ILE A 301 7.17 6.06 25.93
CA ILE A 301 6.49 7.36 25.88
C ILE A 301 7.51 8.49 25.65
N ALA A 302 8.67 8.41 26.31
CA ALA A 302 9.76 9.35 26.05
C ALA A 302 10.24 9.31 24.59
N VAL A 303 10.24 8.12 23.97
CA VAL A 303 10.57 7.96 22.54
C VAL A 303 9.49 8.55 21.64
N ILE A 304 8.21 8.28 21.88
CA ILE A 304 7.09 8.87 21.13
C ILE A 304 7.15 10.41 21.23
N LYS A 305 7.42 10.95 22.42
CA LYS A 305 7.57 12.40 22.63
C LYS A 305 8.70 12.98 21.79
N ARG A 306 9.89 12.36 21.80
CA ARG A 306 11.03 12.78 20.98
C ARG A 306 10.66 12.78 19.50
N PHE A 307 10.08 11.67 19.03
CA PHE A 307 9.63 11.50 17.66
C PHE A 307 8.68 12.64 17.23
N TYR A 308 7.59 12.85 17.98
CA TYR A 308 6.57 13.86 17.67
C TYR A 308 7.09 15.30 17.73
N GLU A 309 7.90 15.62 18.74
CA GLU A 309 8.37 17.00 18.96
C GLU A 309 9.56 17.40 18.08
N LYS A 310 10.38 16.43 17.63
CA LYS A 310 11.71 16.72 17.06
C LYS A 310 11.99 16.10 15.70
N GLU A 311 11.41 14.94 15.39
CA GLU A 311 11.88 14.11 14.26
C GLU A 311 10.83 13.95 13.15
N MET A 312 9.56 13.93 13.53
CA MET A 312 8.45 13.66 12.63
C MET A 312 8.22 14.80 11.63
N LEU A 313 8.09 14.43 10.34
CA LEU A 313 7.54 15.31 9.31
C LEU A 313 6.03 15.44 9.50
N LYS A 314 5.55 16.63 9.85
CA LYS A 314 4.12 16.89 10.11
C LYS A 314 3.42 17.59 8.95
N ASP A 315 4.15 18.36 8.16
CA ASP A 315 3.58 19.27 7.15
C ASP A 315 2.75 18.53 6.09
N TYR A 316 3.17 17.32 5.71
CA TYR A 316 2.44 16.53 4.71
C TYR A 316 1.06 16.06 5.19
N ILE A 317 0.84 15.99 6.52
CA ILE A 317 -0.43 15.62 7.13
C ILE A 317 -1.35 16.84 7.14
N VAL A 318 -0.87 17.98 7.65
CA VAL A 318 -1.70 19.16 7.91
C VAL A 318 -1.89 20.08 6.70
N ALA A 319 -0.92 20.10 5.78
CA ALA A 319 -0.87 21.05 4.67
C ALA A 319 -0.21 20.42 3.44
N PRO A 320 -0.87 19.45 2.76
CA PRO A 320 -0.33 18.86 1.54
C PRO A 320 -0.11 19.92 0.45
N ILE A 321 1.15 20.16 0.09
CA ILE A 321 1.57 21.27 -0.80
C ILE A 321 1.33 20.93 -2.29
N LYS A 322 1.22 19.65 -2.64
CA LYS A 322 1.04 19.17 -4.01
C LYS A 322 -0.15 18.23 -4.09
N PHE A 323 -0.78 18.19 -5.26
CA PHE A 323 -1.74 17.14 -5.58
C PHE A 323 -1.07 15.78 -5.45
N ASP A 324 -1.67 14.92 -4.65
CA ASP A 324 -1.24 13.54 -4.44
C ASP A 324 -2.40 12.62 -4.81
N ARG A 325 -2.23 11.88 -5.91
CA ARG A 325 -3.23 10.96 -6.42
C ARG A 325 -3.59 9.86 -5.40
N SER A 326 -2.63 9.50 -4.54
CA SER A 326 -2.80 8.50 -3.50
C SER A 326 -3.19 9.09 -2.15
N LYS A 327 -3.66 10.35 -2.10
CA LYS A 327 -4.10 11.00 -0.85
C LYS A 327 -5.03 10.13 0.01
N PRO A 328 -6.08 9.46 -0.52
CA PRO A 328 -6.92 8.59 0.31
C PRO A 328 -6.16 7.45 0.99
N ILE A 329 -5.12 6.93 0.34
CA ILE A 329 -4.26 5.88 0.89
C ILE A 329 -3.36 6.47 1.99
N VAL A 330 -2.78 7.65 1.75
CA VAL A 330 -1.99 8.39 2.73
C VAL A 330 -2.81 8.68 3.98
N ASP A 331 -4.05 9.18 3.82
CA ASP A 331 -4.93 9.52 4.92
C ASP A 331 -5.30 8.28 5.75
N ARG A 332 -5.56 7.14 5.09
CA ARG A 332 -5.77 5.85 5.77
C ARG A 332 -4.51 5.37 6.49
N SER A 333 -3.33 5.48 5.87
CA SER A 333 -2.05 5.12 6.49
C SER A 333 -1.72 5.99 7.70
N ASN A 334 -2.13 7.27 7.70
CA ASN A 334 -1.92 8.19 8.82
C ASN A 334 -2.72 7.77 10.07
N LEU A 335 -3.79 6.97 9.95
CA LEU A 335 -4.50 6.43 11.12
C LEU A 335 -3.56 5.65 12.07
N ASN A 336 -2.48 5.07 11.55
CA ASN A 336 -1.49 4.34 12.34
C ASN A 336 -0.73 5.24 13.35
N TYR A 337 -0.78 6.58 13.23
CA TYR A 337 -0.23 7.49 14.25
C TYR A 337 -1.08 7.54 15.52
N ILE A 338 -2.39 7.38 15.40
CA ILE A 338 -3.35 7.68 16.47
C ILE A 338 -3.08 6.87 17.74
N PRO A 339 -2.79 5.55 17.69
CA PRO A 339 -2.52 4.78 18.90
C PRO A 339 -1.33 5.31 19.73
N ALA A 340 -0.23 5.70 19.07
CA ALA A 340 0.93 6.27 19.76
C ALA A 340 0.65 7.70 20.26
N PHE A 341 -0.09 8.47 19.47
CA PHE A 341 -0.43 9.85 19.82
C PHE A 341 -1.43 9.95 20.96
N ILE A 342 -2.34 8.99 21.10
CA ILE A 342 -3.22 8.88 22.27
C ILE A 342 -2.38 8.67 23.55
N GLN A 343 -1.37 7.78 23.52
CA GLN A 343 -0.49 7.58 24.67
C GLN A 343 0.28 8.86 25.04
N LEU A 344 0.75 9.61 24.04
CA LEU A 344 1.45 10.88 24.26
C LEU A 344 0.50 12.00 24.73
N TYR A 345 -0.73 12.03 24.22
CA TYR A 345 -1.78 12.96 24.65
C TYR A 345 -2.09 12.78 26.14
N ASP A 346 -2.32 11.54 26.57
CA ASP A 346 -2.53 11.21 27.98
C ASP A 346 -1.32 11.59 28.83
N HIS A 347 -0.10 11.33 28.34
CA HIS A 347 1.12 11.75 29.02
C HIS A 347 1.17 13.27 29.21
N TYR A 348 0.89 14.07 28.17
CA TYR A 348 0.86 15.53 28.29
C TYR A 348 -0.20 16.03 29.27
N LYS A 349 -1.36 15.38 29.34
CA LYS A 349 -2.39 15.72 30.34
C LYS A 349 -1.90 15.43 31.75
N LEU A 350 -1.33 14.24 31.94
CA LEU A 350 -0.83 13.80 33.25
C LEU A 350 0.37 14.63 33.71
N SER A 351 1.24 15.07 32.80
CA SER A 351 2.40 15.91 33.10
C SER A 351 2.05 17.40 33.29
N GLY A 352 0.81 17.80 33.00
CA GLY A 352 0.34 19.19 33.11
C GLY A 352 0.68 20.06 31.90
N GLU A 353 1.16 19.48 30.80
CA GLU A 353 1.50 20.15 29.53
C GLU A 353 0.25 20.41 28.66
N LYS A 354 -0.74 21.11 29.22
CA LYS A 354 -2.08 21.29 28.62
C LYS A 354 -2.06 21.78 27.17
N GLY A 355 -1.27 22.80 26.85
CA GLY A 355 -1.20 23.32 25.48
C GLY A 355 -0.70 22.28 24.47
N LYS A 356 0.26 21.42 24.87
CA LYS A 356 0.73 20.33 24.00
C LYS A 356 -0.32 19.24 23.83
N ALA A 357 -1.08 18.96 24.87
CA ALA A 357 -2.20 18.01 24.80
C ALA A 357 -3.29 18.55 23.85
N GLU A 358 -3.63 19.84 23.93
CA GLU A 358 -4.58 20.49 23.02
C GLU A 358 -4.11 20.42 21.57
N ASP A 359 -2.88 20.86 21.28
CA ASP A 359 -2.29 20.82 19.93
C ASP A 359 -2.28 19.39 19.34
N LEU A 360 -1.88 18.40 20.14
CA LEU A 360 -1.83 17.00 19.71
C LEU A 360 -3.25 16.43 19.53
N GLY A 361 -4.19 16.80 20.38
CA GLY A 361 -5.60 16.39 20.27
C GLY A 361 -6.24 16.89 18.98
N GLU A 362 -5.96 18.13 18.58
CA GLU A 362 -6.43 18.68 17.29
C GLU A 362 -5.85 17.90 16.10
N LEU A 363 -4.55 17.55 16.15
CA LEU A 363 -3.92 16.74 15.11
C LEU A 363 -4.53 15.32 15.02
N ILE A 364 -4.78 14.68 16.16
CA ILE A 364 -5.40 13.36 16.23
C ILE A 364 -6.79 13.40 15.56
N ILE A 365 -7.63 14.39 15.89
CA ILE A 365 -8.96 14.58 15.29
C ILE A 365 -8.84 14.86 13.80
N HIS A 366 -7.88 15.68 13.39
CA HIS A 366 -7.62 15.97 11.99
C HIS A 366 -7.29 14.69 11.20
N ILE A 367 -6.36 13.87 11.68
CA ILE A 367 -6.00 12.59 11.05
C ILE A 367 -7.23 11.69 10.89
N ALA A 368 -8.03 11.53 11.95
CA ALA A 368 -9.23 10.69 11.91
C ALA A 368 -10.29 11.22 10.93
N ARG A 369 -10.41 12.56 10.81
CA ARG A 369 -11.35 13.19 9.86
C ARG A 369 -10.93 12.99 8.42
N GLU A 370 -9.66 13.20 8.08
CA GLU A 370 -9.19 13.09 6.70
C GLU A 370 -9.26 11.65 6.16
N SER A 371 -9.28 10.63 7.03
CA SER A 371 -9.41 9.23 6.61
C SER A 371 -10.80 8.86 6.07
N GLY A 372 -11.81 9.74 6.23
CA GLY A 372 -13.20 9.47 5.83
C GLY A 372 -13.94 8.43 6.67
N ASN A 373 -13.38 8.01 7.82
CA ASN A 373 -14.04 7.06 8.73
C ASN A 373 -14.78 7.83 9.83
N GLU A 374 -16.05 8.18 9.56
CA GLU A 374 -16.87 9.01 10.45
C GLU A 374 -17.03 8.40 11.85
N ASN A 375 -17.25 7.08 11.95
CA ASN A 375 -17.39 6.39 13.24
C ASN A 375 -16.10 6.48 14.06
N TYR A 376 -14.94 6.31 13.42
CA TYR A 376 -13.67 6.40 14.11
C TYR A 376 -13.34 7.84 14.52
N ARG A 377 -13.67 8.81 13.66
CA ARG A 377 -13.55 10.24 13.99
C ARG A 377 -14.38 10.61 15.21
N GLU A 378 -15.64 10.16 15.27
CA GLU A 378 -16.52 10.41 16.42
C GLU A 378 -15.94 9.82 17.70
N TYR A 379 -15.52 8.55 17.67
CA TYR A 379 -14.88 7.88 18.80
C TYR A 379 -13.65 8.66 19.31
N VAL A 380 -12.75 9.03 18.41
CA VAL A 380 -11.54 9.78 18.75
C VAL A 380 -11.86 11.17 19.28
N THR A 381 -12.86 11.85 18.71
CA THR A 381 -13.27 13.19 19.13
C THR A 381 -13.81 13.17 20.57
N GLN A 382 -14.70 12.22 20.88
CA GLN A 382 -15.24 12.02 22.24
C GLN A 382 -14.11 11.75 23.24
N TYR A 383 -13.18 10.87 22.90
CA TYR A 383 -12.04 10.56 23.75
C TYR A 383 -11.17 11.79 24.05
N ILE A 384 -10.85 12.61 23.04
CA ILE A 384 -10.03 13.81 23.21
C ILE A 384 -10.78 14.90 24.00
N GLN A 385 -12.08 15.07 23.77
CA GLN A 385 -12.91 16.10 24.41
C GLN A 385 -13.37 15.72 25.83
N GLY A 386 -13.24 14.43 26.21
CA GLY A 386 -13.60 13.93 27.53
C GLY A 386 -15.10 13.77 27.74
N GLU A 387 -15.84 13.46 26.67
CA GLU A 387 -17.28 13.15 26.69
C GLU A 387 -17.58 11.69 27.01
#